data_AF-A0A2N1MFL3-F1
#
_entry.id   AF-A0A2N1MFL3-F1
#
_cell.length_a   1.000
_cell.length_b   1.000
_cell.length_c   1.000
_cell.angle_alpha   90.00
_cell.angle_beta   90.00
_cell.angle_gamma   90.00
#
_symmetry.space_group_name_H-M   'P 1'
#
loop_
_entity.id
_entity.type
_entity.pdbx_description
1 polymer ?
#
loop_
_entity_poly.entity_id
_entity_poly.type
_entity_poly.pdbx_seq_one_letter_code
_entity_poly.pdbx_strand_id
1 'polypeptide(L)'
;MQNVDPAKRLRNGNNVYNLAVIDNIDFKETSFGFGNIYDVTRGTSHATLRMVFQSTLPIIINETPEPIKELNVDSHLFGMTQGMYIMQIKIDSVFEKLLDFQE
;
A
#
# COMPACT_ATOMS: atom_id res chain seq x y z
N MET A 1 20.38 -3.61 21.22
CA MET A 1 19.21 -4.40 20.78
C MET A 1 19.61 -5.86 20.70
N GLN A 2 18.91 -6.78 21.36
CA GLN A 2 19.06 -8.19 21.03
C GLN A 2 18.66 -8.40 19.56
N ASN A 3 19.35 -9.27 18.84
CA ASN A 3 19.00 -9.66 17.46
C ASN A 3 17.67 -10.42 17.49
N VAL A 4 16.56 -9.68 17.47
CA VAL A 4 15.22 -10.23 17.33
C VAL A 4 15.00 -10.48 15.85
N ASP A 5 14.82 -11.75 15.48
CA ASP A 5 14.37 -12.14 14.15
C ASP A 5 12.85 -11.91 14.02
N PRO A 6 12.39 -10.92 13.23
CA PRO A 6 10.97 -10.61 13.10
C PRO A 6 10.17 -11.75 12.46
N ALA A 7 10.79 -12.59 11.63
CA ALA A 7 10.11 -13.70 10.97
C ALA A 7 9.59 -14.73 11.99
N LYS A 8 10.30 -14.90 13.12
CA LYS A 8 9.87 -15.79 14.21
C LYS A 8 8.61 -15.31 14.93
N ARG A 9 8.17 -14.07 14.70
CA ARG A 9 6.93 -13.52 15.28
C ARG A 9 5.71 -13.70 14.37
N LEU A 10 5.91 -14.14 13.12
CA LEU A 10 4.80 -14.39 12.20
C LEU A 10 4.02 -15.62 12.64
N ARG A 11 2.68 -15.52 12.56
CA ARG A 11 1.79 -16.65 12.75
C ARG A 11 1.87 -17.58 11.55
N ASN A 12 2.00 -18.87 11.81
CA ASN A 12 1.94 -19.91 10.80
C ASN A 12 0.56 -20.59 10.83
N GLY A 13 -0.06 -20.73 9.67
CA GLY A 13 -1.35 -21.39 9.52
C GLY A 13 -1.75 -21.39 8.05
N ASN A 14 -2.43 -22.45 7.62
CA ASN A 14 -2.93 -22.58 6.24
C ASN A 14 -4.11 -21.64 5.94
N ASN A 15 -4.60 -20.89 6.94
CA ASN A 15 -5.63 -19.87 6.84
C ASN A 15 -5.11 -18.44 7.16
N VAL A 16 -3.80 -18.25 7.22
CA VAL A 16 -3.18 -16.94 7.52
C VAL A 16 -2.81 -16.22 6.23
N TYR A 17 -3.51 -15.13 5.94
CA TYR A 17 -3.22 -14.25 4.80
C TYR A 17 -2.22 -13.17 5.20
N ASN A 18 -1.13 -13.07 4.46
CA ASN A 18 -0.04 -12.11 4.72
C ASN A 18 -0.03 -11.02 3.65
N LEU A 19 -0.15 -9.76 4.07
CA LEU A 19 0.12 -8.60 3.23
C LEU A 19 1.48 -8.01 3.65
N ALA A 20 2.50 -8.22 2.82
CA ALA A 20 3.82 -7.68 3.03
C ALA A 20 3.95 -6.30 2.38
N VAL A 21 4.42 -5.32 3.15
CA VAL A 21 4.72 -3.96 2.69
C VAL A 21 6.22 -3.75 2.82
N ILE A 22 6.85 -3.42 1.69
CA ILE A 22 8.24 -3.00 1.64
C ILE A 22 8.23 -1.60 1.06
N ASP A 23 8.76 -0.66 1.82
CA ASP A 23 8.88 0.72 1.40
C ASP A 23 10.29 1.24 1.67
N ASN A 24 10.80 2.07 0.78
CA ASN A 24 12.09 2.73 0.93
C ASN A 24 11.83 4.15 1.42
N ILE A 25 12.19 4.39 2.67
CA ILE A 25 12.07 5.70 3.31
C ILE A 25 13.39 6.42 3.14
N ASP A 26 13.36 7.47 2.32
CA ASP A 26 14.48 8.38 2.14
C ASP A 26 14.31 9.56 3.10
N PHE A 27 15.15 9.62 4.14
CA PHE A 27 15.22 10.82 4.97
C PHE A 27 16.16 11.81 4.30
N LYS A 28 15.60 12.99 3.97
CA LYS A 28 16.39 14.17 3.61
C LYS A 28 16.57 15.03 4.84
N GLU A 29 17.79 15.48 5.08
CA GLU A 29 18.10 16.41 6.16
C GLU A 29 17.29 17.70 5.97
N THR A 30 16.71 18.22 7.06
CA THR A 30 15.89 19.45 7.06
C THR A 30 16.67 20.71 6.66
N SER A 31 18.00 20.65 6.60
CA SER A 31 18.89 21.77 6.27
C SER A 31 18.91 22.16 4.78
N PHE A 32 18.16 21.48 3.90
CA PHE A 32 18.13 21.81 2.47
C PHE A 32 16.93 22.67 2.08
N GLY A 33 17.15 23.99 2.11
CA GLY A 33 16.13 25.00 1.80
C GLY A 33 15.67 25.10 0.34
N PHE A 34 16.24 24.34 -0.60
CA PHE A 34 15.80 24.36 -2.00
C PHE A 34 15.81 22.95 -2.60
N GLY A 35 14.65 22.51 -3.09
CA GLY A 35 14.53 21.30 -3.88
C GLY A 35 15.19 21.50 -5.24
N ASN A 36 16.09 20.61 -5.64
CA ASN A 36 16.47 20.52 -7.04
C ASN A 36 17.05 19.17 -7.43
N ILE A 37 16.84 18.91 -8.72
CA ILE A 37 16.95 17.67 -9.50
C ILE A 37 18.41 17.23 -9.73
N TYR A 38 19.35 17.71 -8.90
CA TYR A 38 20.80 17.54 -9.05
C TYR A 38 21.47 17.21 -7.70
N ASP A 39 20.82 16.38 -6.89
CA ASP A 39 21.33 15.95 -5.58
C ASP A 39 22.35 14.82 -5.73
N VAL A 40 23.52 15.12 -6.31
CA VAL A 40 24.57 14.11 -6.62
C VAL A 40 25.55 13.91 -5.45
N THR A 41 25.50 14.74 -4.40
CA THR A 41 26.51 14.74 -3.34
C THR A 41 25.98 15.15 -1.96
N ARG A 42 24.98 14.48 -1.37
CA ARG A 42 24.59 14.73 0.05
C ARG A 42 24.15 13.47 0.78
N GLY A 43 24.49 13.38 2.07
CA GLY A 43 24.27 12.23 2.94
C GLY A 43 22.78 11.94 3.15
N THR A 44 22.21 11.16 2.26
CA THR A 44 20.88 10.59 2.40
C THR A 44 20.97 9.39 3.35
N SER A 45 20.18 9.40 4.42
CA SER A 45 20.00 8.19 5.22
C SER A 45 18.80 7.44 4.66
N HIS A 46 19.07 6.25 4.13
CA HIS A 46 18.07 5.36 3.57
C HIS A 46 17.65 4.35 4.64
N ALA A 47 16.35 4.21 4.86
CA ALA A 47 15.79 3.16 5.69
C ALA A 47 14.80 2.32 4.88
N THR A 48 14.93 1.01 4.91
CA THR A 48 13.91 0.12 4.34
C THR A 48 12.93 -0.26 5.44
N LEU A 49 11.67 0.15 5.29
CA LEU A 49 10.57 -0.35 6.11
C LEU A 49 10.12 -1.70 5.56
N ARG A 50 10.10 -2.72 6.42
CA ARG A 50 9.53 -4.03 6.12
C ARG A 50 8.47 -4.35 7.16
N MET A 51 7.21 -4.43 6.75
CA MET A 51 6.09 -4.76 7.62
C MET A 51 5.25 -5.87 7.01
N VAL A 52 4.63 -6.69 7.87
CA VAL A 52 3.69 -7.73 7.44
C VAL A 52 2.41 -7.58 8.25
N PHE A 53 1.29 -7.40 7.58
CA PHE A 53 -0.05 -7.47 8.17
C PHE A 53 -0.59 -8.88 8.00
N GLN A 54 -1.04 -9.49 9.09
CA GLN A 54 -1.59 -10.85 9.08
C GLN A 54 -3.09 -10.82 9.39
N SER A 55 -3.89 -11.47 8.56
CA SER A 55 -5.32 -11.71 8.81
C SER A 55 -5.60 -13.21 8.80
N THR A 56 -6.47 -13.67 9.68
CA THR A 56 -6.94 -15.07 9.69
C THR A 56 -8.23 -15.14 8.89
N LEU A 57 -8.24 -15.94 7.82
CA LEU A 57 -9.41 -16.15 7.00
C LEU A 57 -10.24 -17.32 7.53
N PRO A 58 -11.57 -17.33 7.30
CA PRO A 58 -12.43 -18.45 7.64
C PRO A 58 -12.26 -19.66 6.70
N ILE A 59 -11.35 -19.58 5.73
CA ILE A 59 -11.05 -20.61 4.73
C ILE A 59 -9.55 -20.93 4.70
N ILE A 60 -9.21 -22.14 4.25
CA ILE A 60 -7.83 -22.54 3.99
C ILE A 60 -7.41 -21.93 2.64
N ILE A 61 -6.32 -21.16 2.64
CA ILE A 61 -5.82 -20.41 1.47
C ILE A 61 -5.35 -21.37 0.37
N ASN A 62 -4.87 -22.55 0.76
CA ASN A 62 -4.30 -23.53 -0.16
C ASN A 62 -5.35 -24.39 -0.89
N GLU A 63 -6.64 -24.29 -0.52
CA GLU A 63 -7.71 -25.15 -1.04
C GLU A 63 -8.57 -24.49 -2.11
N THR A 64 -8.48 -23.18 -2.27
CA THR A 64 -9.13 -22.46 -3.37
C THR A 64 -8.12 -22.21 -4.47
N PRO A 65 -8.10 -22.99 -5.57
CA PRO A 65 -7.44 -22.53 -6.78
C PRO A 65 -8.03 -21.17 -7.13
N GLU A 66 -7.19 -20.15 -7.23
CA GLU A 66 -7.65 -18.89 -7.79
C GLU A 66 -8.21 -19.21 -9.19
N PRO A 67 -9.46 -18.85 -9.48
CA PRO A 67 -10.00 -19.08 -10.81
C PRO A 67 -9.09 -18.34 -11.78
N ILE A 68 -8.45 -19.09 -12.69
CA ILE A 68 -7.66 -18.51 -13.77
C ILE A 68 -8.63 -17.66 -14.57
N LYS A 69 -8.51 -16.34 -14.45
CA LYS A 69 -9.32 -15.41 -15.20
C LYS A 69 -8.54 -15.06 -16.46
N GLU A 70 -8.96 -15.60 -17.60
CA GLU A 70 -8.42 -15.16 -18.88
C GLU A 70 -8.71 -13.67 -19.07
N LEU A 71 -7.66 -12.92 -19.30
CA LEU A 71 -7.71 -11.49 -19.53
C LEU A 71 -7.84 -11.26 -21.03
N ASN A 72 -8.88 -10.54 -21.42
CA ASN A 72 -9.06 -10.06 -22.78
C ASN A 72 -8.97 -8.52 -22.83
N VAL A 73 -9.12 -7.95 -24.03
CA VAL A 73 -9.03 -6.50 -24.22
C VAL A 73 -10.07 -5.72 -23.40
N ASP A 74 -11.18 -6.37 -23.02
CA ASP A 74 -12.26 -5.78 -22.21
C ASP A 74 -12.04 -5.95 -20.70
N SER A 75 -11.06 -6.76 -20.30
CA SER A 75 -10.66 -6.99 -18.92
C SER A 75 -9.85 -5.79 -18.44
N HIS A 76 -10.54 -4.69 -18.14
CA HIS A 76 -9.97 -3.45 -17.60
C HIS A 76 -9.32 -3.71 -16.22
N LEU A 77 -8.12 -4.31 -16.24
CA LEU A 77 -7.29 -4.61 -15.06
C LEU A 77 -6.73 -3.36 -14.42
N PHE A 78 -6.48 -2.36 -15.26
CA PHE A 78 -5.91 -1.09 -14.90
C PHE A 78 -6.87 0.01 -15.32
N GLY A 79 -6.83 1.13 -14.60
CA GLY A 79 -7.78 2.21 -14.77
C GLY A 79 -8.97 2.10 -13.82
N MET A 80 -9.90 3.01 -13.99
CA MET A 80 -11.01 3.20 -13.08
C MET A 80 -12.10 2.17 -13.36
N THR A 81 -12.33 1.24 -12.44
CA THR A 81 -13.50 0.37 -12.53
C THR A 81 -14.78 1.17 -12.27
N GLN A 82 -15.93 0.68 -12.71
CA GLN A 82 -17.21 1.34 -12.45
C GLN A 82 -17.47 1.55 -10.94
N GLY A 83 -17.06 0.59 -10.11
CA GLY A 83 -17.16 0.71 -8.66
C GLY A 83 -16.26 1.82 -8.10
N MET A 84 -15.04 1.93 -8.61
CA MET A 84 -14.10 3.01 -8.25
C MET A 84 -14.63 4.38 -8.73
N TYR A 85 -15.22 4.45 -9.92
CA TYR A 85 -15.84 5.67 -10.44
C TYR A 85 -17.00 6.16 -9.55
N ILE A 86 -17.90 5.25 -9.19
CA ILE A 86 -19.01 5.56 -8.27
C ILE A 86 -18.49 6.00 -6.90
N MET A 87 -17.42 5.35 -6.40
CA MET A 87 -16.80 5.71 -5.13
C MET A 87 -16.16 7.10 -5.19
N GLN A 88 -15.44 7.42 -6.27
CA GLN A 88 -14.83 8.72 -6.48
C GLN A 88 -15.88 9.82 -6.52
N ILE A 89 -16.97 9.67 -7.29
CA ILE A 89 -18.07 10.64 -7.32
C ILE A 89 -18.64 10.90 -5.92
N LYS A 90 -18.80 9.84 -5.11
CA LYS A 90 -19.30 10.00 -3.73
C LYS A 90 -18.32 10.78 -2.87
N ILE A 91 -17.02 10.47 -2.96
CA ILE A 91 -15.98 11.18 -2.23
C ILE A 91 -15.98 12.65 -2.64
N ASP A 92 -15.93 12.93 -3.94
CA ASP A 92 -15.90 14.30 -4.48
C ASP A 92 -17.12 15.10 -4.02
N SER A 93 -18.33 14.52 -4.08
CA SER A 93 -19.55 15.17 -3.61
C SER A 93 -19.53 15.48 -2.10
N VAL A 94 -18.91 14.62 -1.29
CA VAL A 94 -18.74 14.89 0.16
C VAL A 94 -17.74 16.03 0.36
N PHE A 95 -16.62 16.02 -0.36
CA PHE A 95 -15.63 17.09 -0.29
C PHE A 95 -16.21 18.43 -0.74
N GLU A 96 -16.94 18.48 -1.85
CA GLU A 96 -17.62 19.71 -2.32
C GLU A 96 -18.55 20.28 -1.25
N LYS A 97 -19.38 19.44 -0.61
CA LYS A 97 -20.26 19.89 0.49
C LYS A 97 -19.51 20.39 1.72
N LEU A 98 -18.37 19.79 2.03
CA LEU A 98 -17.53 20.23 3.15
C LEU A 98 -16.78 21.53 2.83
N LEU A 99 -16.46 21.76 1.56
CA LEU A 99 -15.77 22.96 1.08
C LEU A 99 -16.73 24.13 0.84
N ASP A 100 -18.00 23.87 0.52
CA ASP A 100 -19.09 24.86 0.38
C ASP A 100 -19.68 25.28 1.74
N PHE A 101 -18.92 25.11 2.83
CA PHE A 101 -19.27 25.66 4.13
C PHE A 101 -19.18 27.19 4.06
N GLN A 102 -20.32 27.86 3.90
CA GLN A 102 -20.46 29.27 4.26
C GLN A 102 -20.66 29.36 5.78
N GLU A 103 -19.90 30.24 6.45
CA GLU A 103 -20.01 30.55 7.89
C GLU A 103 -21.41 30.98 8.31
#